data_AF-A0A7X8XL35-F1
#
_entry.id   AF-A0A7X8XL35-F1
#
_cell.length_a   1.000
_cell.length_b   1.000
_cell.length_c   1.000
_cell.angle_alpha   90.00
_cell.angle_beta   90.00
_cell.angle_gamma   90.00
#
_symmetry.space_group_name_H-M   'P 1'
#
loop_
_entity.id
_entity.type
_entity.pdbx_description
1 polymer ?
#
loop_
_entity_poly.entity_id
_entity_poly.type
_entity_poly.pdbx_seq_one_letter_code
_entity_poly.pdbx_strand_id
1 'polypeptide(L)'
;MTRDSTPQTDALPSRRVSRPLVVLMVAAMLVGCLAALGQFQEDHPETPLPDARPARRDGRIVAGQKVDFITLNLPITQVEEVLGAGKIRPQADSQIYLFEKVGVHVATRKGRVQSILVQTPDLQTAEGIAVGSDVDQILRRYGERYEYEARGSEEYWLHYWSQGIHFSIRGTSVTQIMVATPVMP
;
A
#
# COMPACT_ATOMS: atom_id res chain seq x y z
N MET A 1 -25.98 -79.11 -32.55
CA MET A 1 -27.39 -78.89 -32.94
C MET A 1 -27.73 -77.46 -32.60
N THR A 2 -28.33 -76.78 -33.55
CA THR A 2 -28.41 -75.33 -33.80
C THR A 2 -29.47 -74.59 -32.97
N ARG A 3 -29.43 -73.24 -33.05
CA ARG A 3 -30.39 -72.17 -32.66
C ARG A 3 -30.03 -71.41 -31.37
N ASP A 4 -30.07 -70.09 -31.30
CA ASP A 4 -30.36 -69.02 -32.27
C ASP A 4 -29.97 -67.67 -31.64
N SER A 5 -29.69 -66.69 -32.50
CA SER A 5 -30.02 -65.26 -32.38
C SER A 5 -29.65 -64.41 -31.13
N THR A 6 -28.78 -63.42 -31.40
CA THR A 6 -28.58 -62.16 -30.64
C THR A 6 -29.85 -61.33 -30.42
N PRO A 7 -29.86 -60.46 -29.39
CA PRO A 7 -30.28 -59.08 -29.61
C PRO A 7 -29.33 -58.04 -29.00
N GLN A 8 -28.79 -57.23 -29.92
CA GLN A 8 -28.88 -55.77 -29.97
C GLN A 8 -28.56 -54.93 -28.71
N THR A 9 -27.39 -54.28 -28.79
CA THR A 9 -26.91 -53.18 -27.94
C THR A 9 -27.78 -51.94 -28.09
N ASP A 10 -28.44 -51.52 -27.01
CA ASP A 10 -29.03 -50.17 -26.93
C ASP A 10 -28.05 -49.20 -26.28
N ALA A 11 -27.66 -48.21 -27.09
CA ALA A 11 -26.76 -47.13 -26.76
C ALA A 11 -27.41 -46.11 -25.81
N LEU A 12 -26.63 -45.62 -24.84
CA LEU A 12 -27.00 -44.47 -24.01
C LEU A 12 -27.18 -43.21 -24.88
N PRO A 13 -28.23 -42.40 -24.66
CA PRO A 13 -28.47 -41.22 -25.47
C PRO A 13 -27.38 -40.16 -25.23
N SER A 14 -26.61 -39.88 -26.29
CA SER A 14 -25.70 -38.74 -26.36
C SER A 14 -26.49 -37.44 -26.14
N ARG A 15 -26.19 -36.75 -25.04
CA ARG A 15 -26.77 -35.44 -24.71
C ARG A 15 -26.23 -34.41 -25.71
N ARG A 16 -26.95 -34.21 -26.82
CA ARG A 16 -26.64 -33.16 -27.81
C ARG A 16 -26.79 -31.80 -27.13
N VAL A 17 -25.66 -31.21 -26.76
CA VAL A 17 -25.61 -29.78 -26.42
C VAL A 17 -25.99 -29.03 -27.68
N SER A 18 -27.09 -28.28 -27.60
CA SER A 18 -27.61 -27.52 -28.74
C SER A 18 -26.57 -26.48 -29.15
N ARG A 19 -26.23 -26.45 -30.45
CA ARG A 19 -25.33 -25.45 -31.06
C ARG A 19 -25.57 -24.00 -30.59
N PRO A 20 -26.81 -23.50 -30.38
CA PRO A 20 -27.01 -22.16 -29.84
C PRO A 20 -26.49 -21.96 -28.41
N LEU A 21 -26.52 -22.99 -27.54
CA LEU A 21 -26.03 -22.89 -26.17
C LEU A 21 -24.50 -22.75 -26.12
N VAL A 22 -23.78 -23.45 -27.01
CA VAL A 22 -22.32 -23.35 -27.13
C VAL A 22 -21.91 -21.96 -27.61
N VAL A 23 -22.61 -21.41 -28.61
CA VAL A 23 -22.36 -20.05 -29.11
C VAL A 23 -22.62 -19.01 -28.01
N LEU A 24 -23.69 -19.16 -27.23
CA LEU A 24 -24.01 -18.25 -26.14
C LEU A 24 -22.98 -18.31 -25.01
N MET A 25 -22.46 -19.50 -24.67
CA MET A 25 -21.37 -19.65 -23.70
C MET A 25 -20.06 -19.03 -24.19
N VAL A 26 -19.69 -19.24 -25.46
CA VAL A 26 -18.47 -18.63 -26.03
C VAL A 26 -18.59 -17.11 -26.08
N ALA A 27 -19.76 -16.58 -26.44
CA ALA A 27 -20.01 -15.14 -26.40
C ALA A 27 -19.92 -14.57 -24.98
N ALA A 28 -20.51 -15.23 -23.98
CA ALA A 28 -20.41 -14.82 -22.59
C ALA A 28 -18.97 -14.88 -22.05
N MET A 29 -18.20 -15.88 -22.46
CA MET A 29 -16.79 -16.02 -22.08
C MET A 29 -15.91 -14.95 -22.74
N LEU A 30 -16.18 -14.58 -23.99
CA LEU A 30 -15.51 -13.49 -24.68
C LEU A 30 -15.84 -12.12 -24.07
N VAL A 31 -17.10 -11.88 -23.70
CA VAL A 31 -17.51 -10.67 -22.98
C VAL A 31 -16.87 -10.61 -21.60
N GLY A 32 -16.79 -11.75 -20.88
CA GLY A 32 -16.09 -11.84 -19.60
C GLY A 32 -14.58 -11.59 -19.72
N CYS A 33 -13.91 -12.13 -20.75
CA CYS A 33 -12.50 -11.84 -21.04
C CYS A 33 -12.27 -10.38 -21.43
N LEU A 34 -13.16 -9.77 -22.21
CA LEU A 34 -13.07 -8.35 -22.57
C LEU A 34 -13.29 -7.44 -21.35
N ALA A 35 -14.22 -7.79 -20.44
CA ALA A 35 -14.42 -7.07 -19.19
C ALA A 35 -13.23 -7.21 -18.23
N ALA A 36 -12.60 -8.40 -18.16
CA ALA A 36 -11.39 -8.62 -17.37
C ALA A 36 -10.17 -7.89 -17.93
N LEU A 37 -10.07 -7.74 -19.25
CA LEU A 37 -9.03 -6.93 -19.90
C LEU A 37 -9.27 -5.41 -19.75
N GLY A 38 -10.53 -4.98 -19.60
CA GLY A 38 -10.88 -3.57 -19.38
C GLY A 38 -10.65 -3.07 -17.94
N GLN A 39 -10.42 -3.97 -16.97
CA GLN A 39 -10.07 -3.61 -15.59
C GLN A 39 -8.56 -3.64 -15.30
N PHE A 40 -7.74 -3.95 -16.31
CA PHE A 40 -6.31 -3.70 -16.23
C PHE A 40 -6.05 -2.21 -16.35
N GLN A 41 -6.00 -1.60 -15.17
CA GLN A 41 -5.13 -0.47 -14.86
C GLN A 41 -5.44 0.77 -15.70
N GLU A 42 -6.29 1.64 -15.14
CA GLU A 42 -6.09 3.07 -15.32
C GLU A 42 -4.72 3.42 -14.71
N ASP A 43 -3.64 3.10 -15.44
CA ASP A 43 -2.41 3.88 -15.39
C ASP A 43 -2.82 5.26 -15.91
N HIS A 44 -3.47 6.05 -15.06
CA HIS A 44 -3.47 7.48 -15.25
C HIS A 44 -2.01 7.85 -15.48
N PRO A 45 -1.67 8.51 -16.61
CA PRO A 45 -0.32 8.96 -16.81
C PRO A 45 0.00 9.90 -15.65
N GLU A 46 0.73 9.38 -14.66
CA GLU A 46 1.33 10.18 -13.60
C GLU A 46 2.17 11.20 -14.35
N THR A 47 1.66 12.43 -14.40
CA THR A 47 2.43 13.56 -14.91
C THR A 47 3.76 13.50 -14.16
N PRO A 48 4.92 13.45 -14.84
CA PRO A 48 6.19 13.32 -14.15
C PRO A 48 6.29 14.44 -13.13
N LEU A 49 6.13 14.10 -11.85
CA LEU A 49 6.31 15.06 -10.78
C LEU A 49 7.76 15.51 -10.87
N PRO A 50 8.03 16.84 -10.85
CA PRO A 50 9.40 17.33 -10.86
C PRO A 50 10.18 16.63 -9.74
N ASP A 51 11.45 16.29 -10.02
CA ASP A 51 12.28 15.58 -9.07
C ASP A 51 12.31 16.33 -7.74
N ALA A 52 11.79 15.68 -6.69
CA ALA A 52 11.90 16.21 -5.35
C ALA A 52 13.38 16.31 -4.98
N ARG A 53 13.71 17.37 -4.24
CA ARG A 53 15.07 17.61 -3.75
C ARG A 53 15.17 17.22 -2.28
N PRO A 54 16.35 16.79 -1.81
CA PRO A 54 16.59 16.62 -0.39
C PRO A 54 16.30 17.92 0.36
N ALA A 55 15.63 17.81 1.49
CA ALA A 55 15.44 18.94 2.38
C ALA A 55 16.71 19.22 3.22
N ARG A 56 16.68 20.32 3.97
CA ARG A 56 17.71 20.59 4.98
C ARG A 56 17.68 19.50 6.06
N ARG A 57 18.87 19.07 6.50
CA ARG A 57 19.03 18.26 7.71
C ARG A 57 18.75 19.09 8.95
N ASP A 58 17.58 18.91 9.51
CA ASP A 58 17.04 19.70 10.62
C ASP A 58 16.39 18.84 11.71
N GLY A 59 16.36 17.51 11.54
CA GLY A 59 15.76 16.57 12.48
C GLY A 59 14.24 16.71 12.62
N ARG A 60 13.56 17.34 11.64
CA ARG A 60 12.12 17.61 11.71
C ARG A 60 11.29 16.65 10.88
N ILE A 61 10.18 16.22 11.48
CA ILE A 61 9.05 15.59 10.81
C ILE A 61 8.11 16.71 10.34
N VAL A 62 7.83 16.75 9.04
CA VAL A 62 6.86 17.68 8.46
C VAL A 62 5.77 16.85 7.79
N ALA A 63 4.58 16.89 8.37
CA ALA A 63 3.41 16.16 7.90
C ALA A 63 3.18 16.38 6.40
N GLY A 64 2.93 15.29 5.68
CA GLY A 64 2.68 15.33 4.25
C GLY A 64 3.86 15.66 3.34
N GLN A 65 5.08 15.83 3.89
CA GLN A 65 6.18 16.42 3.13
C GLN A 65 7.52 15.71 3.32
N LYS A 66 8.02 15.61 4.55
CA LYS A 66 9.40 15.13 4.79
C LYS A 66 9.66 14.62 6.20
N VAL A 67 10.78 13.89 6.32
CA VAL A 67 11.42 13.54 7.59
C VAL A 67 12.92 13.84 7.47
N ASP A 68 13.44 14.73 8.30
CA ASP A 68 14.81 15.25 8.18
C ASP A 68 15.09 15.76 6.76
N PHE A 69 16.04 15.17 6.02
CA PHE A 69 16.32 15.49 4.62
C PHE A 69 15.49 14.70 3.60
N ILE A 70 14.79 13.65 4.04
CA ILE A 70 14.05 12.74 3.16
C ILE A 70 12.70 13.38 2.81
N THR A 71 12.59 13.91 1.60
CA THR A 71 11.32 14.44 1.05
C THR A 71 10.53 13.32 0.39
N LEU A 72 9.20 13.38 0.42
CA LEU A 72 8.37 12.54 -0.43
C LEU A 72 8.72 12.75 -1.92
N ASN A 73 8.54 11.72 -2.74
CA ASN A 73 8.91 11.65 -4.16
C ASN A 73 10.44 11.75 -4.46
N LEU A 74 11.29 11.81 -3.43
CA LEU A 74 12.74 11.77 -3.59
C LEU A 74 13.17 10.41 -4.18
N PRO A 75 14.14 10.36 -5.11
CA PRO A 75 14.72 9.09 -5.55
C PRO A 75 15.39 8.36 -4.38
N ILE A 76 15.14 7.07 -4.24
CA ILE A 76 15.71 6.28 -3.14
C ILE A 76 17.25 6.27 -3.14
N THR A 77 17.86 6.38 -4.32
CA THR A 77 19.32 6.46 -4.48
C THR A 77 19.91 7.63 -3.71
N GLN A 78 19.24 8.79 -3.66
CA GLN A 78 19.71 9.95 -2.89
C GLN A 78 19.60 9.73 -1.37
N VAL A 79 18.65 8.90 -0.93
CA VAL A 79 18.56 8.51 0.49
C VAL A 79 19.71 7.59 0.85
N GLU A 80 20.01 6.60 -0.01
CA GLU A 80 21.10 5.65 0.18
C GLU A 80 22.48 6.30 0.10
N GLU A 81 22.66 7.35 -0.70
CA GLU A 81 23.88 8.17 -0.71
C GLU A 81 24.20 8.78 0.67
N VAL A 82 23.19 9.12 1.45
CA VAL A 82 23.34 9.77 2.76
C VAL A 82 23.33 8.77 3.92
N LEU A 83 22.45 7.76 3.89
CA LEU A 83 22.27 6.80 4.97
C LEU A 83 23.03 5.47 4.77
N GLY A 84 23.64 5.28 3.60
CA GLY A 84 24.15 3.99 3.16
C GLY A 84 23.03 3.08 2.63
N ALA A 85 23.40 1.89 2.17
CA ALA A 85 22.44 0.91 1.65
C ALA A 85 21.46 0.45 2.75
N GLY A 86 20.17 0.52 2.46
CA GLY A 86 19.12 -0.01 3.34
C GLY A 86 18.92 -1.51 3.13
N LYS A 87 18.40 -2.21 4.14
CA LYS A 87 17.91 -3.58 3.94
C LYS A 87 16.57 -3.52 3.19
N ILE A 88 16.46 -4.21 2.06
CA ILE A 88 15.27 -4.15 1.21
C ILE A 88 14.30 -5.28 1.56
N ARG A 89 13.02 -4.94 1.72
CA ARG A 89 11.90 -5.89 1.79
C ARG A 89 10.93 -5.61 0.62
N PRO A 90 10.81 -6.53 -0.35
CA PRO A 90 9.84 -6.39 -1.43
C PRO A 90 8.39 -6.44 -0.91
N GLN A 91 7.49 -5.66 -1.50
CA GLN A 91 6.06 -5.68 -1.21
C GLN A 91 5.25 -5.36 -2.46
N ALA A 92 4.66 -6.37 -3.11
CA ALA A 92 3.85 -6.22 -4.33
C ALA A 92 4.47 -5.24 -5.36
N ASP A 93 3.92 -4.04 -5.52
CA ASP A 93 4.37 -2.98 -6.43
C ASP A 93 5.30 -1.93 -5.79
N SER A 94 5.77 -2.20 -4.57
CA SER A 94 6.58 -1.32 -3.73
C SER A 94 7.78 -2.06 -3.11
N GLN A 95 8.70 -1.28 -2.55
CA GLN A 95 9.84 -1.78 -1.77
C GLN A 95 10.00 -0.97 -0.50
N ILE A 96 10.21 -1.66 0.62
CA ILE A 96 10.53 -1.03 1.90
C ILE A 96 12.03 -1.14 2.14
N TYR A 97 12.68 0.02 2.27
CA TYR A 97 14.08 0.15 2.65
C TYR A 97 14.17 0.40 4.15
N LEU A 98 14.90 -0.46 4.85
CA LEU A 98 15.07 -0.38 6.30
C LEU A 98 16.44 0.21 6.63
N PHE A 99 16.44 1.40 7.24
CA PHE A 99 17.62 2.07 7.74
C PHE A 99 17.68 1.93 9.27
N GLU A 100 17.89 0.70 9.74
CA GLU A 100 17.78 0.30 11.16
C GLU A 100 18.66 1.14 12.09
N LYS A 101 19.86 1.54 11.63
CA LYS A 101 20.80 2.37 12.41
C LYS A 101 20.25 3.74 12.80
N VAL A 102 19.33 4.29 12.01
CA VAL A 102 18.74 5.62 12.25
C VAL A 102 17.25 5.53 12.61
N GLY A 103 16.69 4.32 12.72
CA GLY A 103 15.29 4.11 13.08
C GLY A 103 14.30 4.67 12.07
N VAL A 104 14.60 4.58 10.77
CA VAL A 104 13.72 5.05 9.69
C VAL A 104 13.52 3.94 8.65
N HIS A 105 12.28 3.73 8.23
CA HIS A 105 11.95 2.92 7.07
C HIS A 105 11.37 3.79 5.97
N VAL A 106 11.69 3.48 4.72
CA VAL A 106 11.25 4.23 3.56
C VAL A 106 10.54 3.28 2.61
N ALA A 107 9.23 3.47 2.43
CA ALA A 107 8.48 2.75 1.42
C ALA A 107 8.62 3.50 0.09
N THR A 108 8.83 2.76 -0.99
CA THR A 108 9.06 3.32 -2.32
C THR A 108 8.18 2.66 -3.36
N ARG A 109 7.78 3.44 -4.37
CA ARG A 109 7.10 2.97 -5.57
C ARG A 109 7.84 3.52 -6.77
N LYS A 110 8.12 2.69 -7.79
CA LYS A 110 8.92 3.09 -8.97
C LYS A 110 10.26 3.78 -8.59
N GLY A 111 10.90 3.34 -7.50
CA GLY A 111 12.18 3.89 -7.03
C GLY A 111 12.11 5.26 -6.32
N ARG A 112 10.91 5.75 -6.00
CA ARG A 112 10.70 7.04 -5.34
C ARG A 112 10.01 6.87 -3.99
N VAL A 113 10.38 7.71 -3.04
CA VAL A 113 9.80 7.72 -1.68
C VAL A 113 8.30 7.99 -1.74
N GLN A 114 7.52 7.03 -1.25
CA GLN A 114 6.06 7.13 -1.12
C GLN A 114 5.65 7.45 0.32
N SER A 115 6.31 6.82 1.30
CA SER A 115 6.11 7.10 2.70
C SER A 115 7.38 6.87 3.51
N ILE A 116 7.43 7.52 4.67
CA ILE A 116 8.57 7.48 5.59
C ILE A 116 8.02 7.12 6.96
N LEU A 117 8.51 6.04 7.53
CA LEU A 117 8.14 5.56 8.86
C LEU A 117 9.29 5.81 9.83
N VAL A 118 8.99 6.53 10.91
CA VAL A 118 9.93 6.89 11.97
C VAL A 118 9.68 6.02 13.19
N GLN A 119 10.76 5.46 13.73
CA GLN A 119 10.77 4.61 14.92
C GLN A 119 11.76 5.11 16.00
N THR A 120 12.48 6.20 15.72
CA THR A 120 13.41 6.84 16.67
C THR A 120 12.74 8.03 17.38
N PRO A 121 13.03 8.27 18.68
CA PRO A 121 12.59 9.47 19.40
C PRO A 121 13.37 10.75 19.03
N ASP A 122 14.46 10.63 18.25
CA ASP A 122 15.36 11.77 17.95
C ASP A 122 14.75 12.78 16.96
N LEU A 123 13.63 12.43 16.35
CA LEU A 123 12.93 13.24 15.35
C LEU A 123 11.56 13.65 15.87
N GLN A 124 11.17 14.90 15.60
CA GLN A 124 9.92 15.45 16.10
C GLN A 124 9.23 16.39 15.11
N THR A 125 7.92 16.53 15.26
CA THR A 125 7.13 17.53 14.52
C THR A 125 7.41 18.96 15.01
N ALA A 126 6.81 19.97 14.37
CA ALA A 126 6.89 21.35 14.83
C ALA A 126 6.19 21.56 16.19
N GLU A 127 5.17 20.75 16.44
CA GLU A 127 4.34 20.73 17.66
C GLU A 127 5.01 19.97 18.81
N GLY A 128 6.18 19.36 18.58
CA GLY A 128 6.93 18.59 19.57
C GLY A 128 6.46 17.15 19.74
N ILE A 129 5.74 16.58 18.77
CA ILE A 129 5.35 15.16 18.80
C ILE A 129 6.50 14.31 18.25
N ALA A 130 6.89 13.28 18.99
CA ALA A 130 7.94 12.32 18.64
C ALA A 130 7.49 10.89 18.98
N VAL A 131 8.29 9.90 18.57
CA VAL A 131 8.13 8.54 19.11
C VAL A 131 8.32 8.60 20.64
N GLY A 132 7.39 7.99 21.38
CA GLY A 132 7.30 8.07 22.84
C GLY A 132 6.38 9.17 23.36
N SER A 133 5.89 10.09 22.52
CA SER A 133 4.84 11.05 22.91
C SER A 133 3.55 10.33 23.31
N ASP A 134 2.74 11.01 24.13
CA ASP A 134 1.44 10.49 24.55
C ASP A 134 0.35 10.83 23.52
N VAL A 135 -0.60 9.91 23.32
CA VAL A 135 -1.72 10.06 22.38
C VAL A 135 -2.56 11.31 22.65
N ASP A 136 -2.71 11.72 23.91
CA ASP A 136 -3.44 12.94 24.25
C ASP A 136 -2.74 14.20 23.70
N GLN A 137 -1.41 14.17 23.56
CA GLN A 137 -0.69 15.26 22.90
C GLN A 137 -1.04 15.36 21.42
N ILE A 138 -1.19 14.21 20.74
CA ILE A 138 -1.61 14.17 19.34
C ILE A 138 -3.00 14.77 19.20
N LEU A 139 -3.97 14.27 19.98
CA LEU A 139 -5.36 14.71 19.90
C LEU A 139 -5.51 16.21 20.16
N ARG A 140 -4.74 16.78 21.11
CA ARG A 140 -4.73 18.23 21.37
C ARG A 140 -4.15 19.06 20.23
N ARG A 141 -3.19 18.53 19.47
CA ARG A 141 -2.46 19.28 18.44
C ARG A 141 -3.05 19.13 17.05
N TYR A 142 -3.43 17.90 16.69
CA TYR A 142 -3.94 17.52 15.37
C TYR A 142 -5.48 17.46 15.33
N GLY A 143 -6.13 17.48 16.49
CA GLY A 143 -7.58 17.43 16.61
C GLY A 143 -8.15 16.01 16.50
N GLU A 144 -9.48 15.91 16.54
CA GLU A 144 -10.22 14.65 16.58
C GLU A 144 -10.68 14.15 15.21
N ARG A 145 -10.32 14.86 14.12
CA ARG A 145 -10.68 14.48 12.74
C ARG A 145 -9.65 13.51 12.18
N TYR A 146 -9.68 12.27 12.67
CA TYR A 146 -8.84 11.16 12.20
C TYR A 146 -9.68 9.92 11.90
N GLU A 147 -9.13 9.03 11.10
CA GLU A 147 -9.60 7.65 10.98
C GLU A 147 -8.77 6.72 11.86
N TYR A 148 -9.36 5.61 12.29
CA TYR A 148 -8.66 4.62 13.09
C TYR A 148 -8.55 3.30 12.33
N GLU A 149 -7.42 2.62 12.50
CA GLU A 149 -7.24 1.24 12.08
C GLU A 149 -6.99 0.38 13.32
N ALA A 150 -7.59 -0.82 13.36
CA ALA A 150 -7.46 -1.80 14.44
C ALA A 150 -7.87 -1.29 15.85
N ARG A 151 -8.84 -0.37 15.98
CA ARG A 151 -9.27 0.15 17.29
C ARG A 151 -9.65 -0.98 18.28
N GLY A 152 -9.08 -0.91 19.48
CA GLY A 152 -9.30 -1.89 20.56
C GLY A 152 -8.26 -3.02 20.60
N SER A 153 -7.31 -3.06 19.67
CA SER A 153 -6.09 -3.86 19.77
C SER A 153 -5.08 -3.24 20.74
N GLU A 154 -4.03 -4.00 21.06
CA GLU A 154 -2.88 -3.50 21.82
C GLU A 154 -2.14 -2.38 21.05
N GLU A 155 -2.09 -2.48 19.73
CA GLU A 155 -1.46 -1.51 18.82
C GLU A 155 -2.43 -1.11 17.70
N TYR A 156 -2.74 0.18 17.62
CA TYR A 156 -3.70 0.75 16.67
C TYR A 156 -3.11 1.99 15.99
N TRP A 157 -3.70 2.38 14.86
CA TRP A 157 -3.25 3.56 14.12
C TRP A 157 -4.28 4.69 14.16
N LEU A 158 -3.78 5.91 14.27
CA LEU A 158 -4.51 7.14 14.02
C LEU A 158 -4.06 7.73 12.69
N HIS A 159 -4.99 7.90 11.75
CA HIS A 159 -4.71 8.40 10.41
C HIS A 159 -5.25 9.82 10.22
N TYR A 160 -4.36 10.77 10.01
CA TYR A 160 -4.69 12.13 9.59
C TYR A 160 -4.43 12.28 8.08
N TRP A 161 -5.26 11.63 7.26
CA TRP A 161 -5.09 11.52 5.80
C TRP A 161 -4.89 12.87 5.10
N SER A 162 -5.71 13.86 5.43
CA SER A 162 -5.64 15.21 4.84
C SER A 162 -4.36 15.97 5.22
N GLN A 163 -3.65 15.53 6.25
CA GLN A 163 -2.40 16.10 6.71
C GLN A 163 -1.19 15.26 6.30
N GLY A 164 -1.39 14.02 5.84
CA GLY A 164 -0.32 13.12 5.43
C GLY A 164 0.57 12.68 6.59
N ILE A 165 -0.02 12.48 7.78
CA ILE A 165 0.67 11.97 8.96
C ILE A 165 -0.19 10.94 9.70
N HIS A 166 0.46 9.89 10.20
CA HIS A 166 -0.20 8.78 10.88
C HIS A 166 0.64 8.36 12.09
N PHE A 167 -0.03 7.91 13.14
CA PHE A 167 0.61 7.53 14.39
C PHE A 167 0.21 6.11 14.76
N SER A 168 1.20 5.23 14.95
CA SER A 168 0.97 3.95 15.64
C SER A 168 1.04 4.19 17.13
N ILE A 169 0.04 3.69 17.86
CA ILE A 169 -0.10 3.85 19.31
C ILE A 169 -0.14 2.48 19.96
N ARG A 170 0.65 2.29 21.01
CA ARG A 170 0.57 1.14 21.92
C ARG A 170 0.30 1.62 23.34
N GLY A 171 -0.80 1.15 23.93
CA GLY A 171 -1.30 1.74 25.19
C GLY A 171 -1.67 3.21 24.97
N THR A 172 -0.86 4.12 25.53
CA THR A 172 -1.01 5.58 25.30
C THR A 172 0.18 6.20 24.56
N SER A 173 1.21 5.41 24.23
CA SER A 173 2.46 5.94 23.69
C SER A 173 2.56 5.74 22.17
N VAL A 174 3.05 6.77 21.49
CA VAL A 174 3.42 6.72 20.07
C VAL A 174 4.59 5.77 19.90
N THR A 175 4.40 4.70 19.12
CA THR A 175 5.48 3.76 18.79
C THR A 175 6.09 4.05 17.43
N GLN A 176 5.31 4.63 16.51
CA GLN A 176 5.75 4.95 15.15
C GLN A 176 5.03 6.19 14.61
N ILE A 177 5.72 6.94 13.75
CA ILE A 177 5.14 8.07 13.02
C ILE A 177 5.36 7.83 11.53
N MET A 178 4.30 7.78 10.74
CA MET A 178 4.37 7.67 9.29
C MET A 178 4.04 9.02 8.64
N VAL A 179 4.89 9.46 7.72
CA VAL A 179 4.64 10.59 6.81
C VAL A 179 4.39 10.04 5.42
N ALA A 180 3.29 10.45 4.80
CA ALA A 180 2.89 10.05 3.44
C ALA A 180 2.22 11.22 2.72
N THR A 181 2.06 11.15 1.41
CA THR A 181 1.38 12.21 0.65
C THR A 181 -0.05 12.40 1.19
N PRO A 182 -0.49 13.63 1.50
CA PRO A 182 -1.85 13.86 1.95
C PRO A 182 -2.87 13.41 0.91
N VAL A 183 -3.93 12.76 1.36
CA VAL A 183 -5.07 12.39 0.52
C VAL A 183 -6.24 13.27 0.95
N MET A 184 -6.78 14.06 0.02
CA MET A 184 -8.01 14.80 0.29
C MET A 184 -9.20 13.82 0.27
N PRO A 185 -10.07 13.85 1.28
CA PRO A 185 -11.35 13.15 1.24
C PRO A 185 -12.32 13.74 0.20
#